data_AF-A0A838FCH9-F1
#
_entry.id   AF-A0A838FCH9-F1
#
_cell.length_a   1.000
_cell.length_b   1.000
_cell.length_c   1.000
_cell.angle_alpha   90.00
_cell.angle_beta   90.00
_cell.angle_gamma   90.00
#
_symmetry.space_group_name_H-M   'P 1'
#
loop_
_entity.id
_entity.type
_entity.pdbx_description
1 polymer ?
#
loop_
_entity_poly.entity_id
_entity_poly.type
_entity_poly.pdbx_seq_one_letter_code
_entity_poly.pdbx_strand_id
1 'polypeptide(L)'
;MTNTYKDLIHQTFDFPQDGFEFIDDDLLFNGVSMTEIIRKYGTPLKLIYLPKIGSQIQKAKSLFKKAFKEHKYGGKYYYCYCTKSSHFSHILEEVLRNDVHIETSYAYDINIIRKLYERKLFDKSRFIICNGFKTRTYTSKIAALINDGFENVIPVLDNMSEIDAYQRTVRGPCNIGIRIAAEEEPTFEFYTSRLGIRWRDILEYYVQKIHTNKKFRLKMLHFFINTGIRDNAYYWSELNKALNVYCQLRKICPTLDSINIGGGFPIKNSLGFDYDYDYMIREVVLQIKNACKKNKIPVPNIFTEFGSFTVGESGANLYKVIAQKQQ
;
A
#
# COMPACT_ATOMS: atom_id res chain seq x y z
N MET A 1 -41.30 26.09 -0.77
CA MET A 1 -39.83 26.23 -0.66
C MET A 1 -39.21 25.03 -1.35
N THR A 2 -38.76 25.21 -2.59
CA THR A 2 -38.12 24.15 -3.38
C THR A 2 -36.64 24.13 -3.02
N ASN A 3 -36.30 23.54 -1.87
CA ASN A 3 -34.90 23.23 -1.57
C ASN A 3 -34.43 22.23 -2.63
N THR A 4 -33.51 22.65 -3.49
CA THR A 4 -32.89 21.76 -4.47
C THR A 4 -31.94 20.81 -3.75
N TYR A 5 -31.58 19.70 -4.40
CA TYR A 5 -30.54 18.81 -3.85
C TYR A 5 -29.20 19.54 -3.64
N LYS A 6 -28.91 20.54 -4.49
CA LYS A 6 -27.76 21.44 -4.36
C LYS A 6 -27.81 22.24 -3.05
N ASP A 7 -28.98 22.79 -2.70
CA ASP A 7 -29.14 23.54 -1.44
C ASP A 7 -28.90 22.64 -0.22
N LEU A 8 -29.37 21.40 -0.27
CA LEU A 8 -29.13 20.42 0.79
C LEU A 8 -27.62 20.13 0.95
N ILE A 9 -26.89 19.95 -0.15
CA ILE A 9 -25.44 19.72 -0.11
C ILE A 9 -24.71 20.91 0.50
N HIS A 10 -25.00 22.14 0.06
CA HIS A 10 -24.35 23.33 0.61
C HIS A 10 -24.73 23.62 2.07
N GLN A 11 -25.92 23.24 2.52
CA GLN A 11 -26.32 23.35 3.93
C GLN A 11 -25.63 22.31 4.83
N THR A 12 -25.27 21.16 4.27
CA THR A 12 -24.75 20.02 5.04
C THR A 12 -23.23 19.91 5.00
N PHE A 13 -22.61 20.32 3.89
CA PHE A 13 -21.18 20.13 3.63
C PHE A 13 -20.54 21.39 3.06
N ASP A 14 -19.24 21.54 3.34
CA ASP A 14 -18.40 22.48 2.60
C ASP A 14 -18.18 21.93 1.17
N PHE A 15 -18.73 22.61 0.17
CA PHE A 15 -18.70 22.22 -1.23
C PHE A 15 -18.66 23.47 -2.13
N PRO A 16 -17.84 23.51 -3.20
CA PRO A 16 -17.06 22.41 -3.79
C PRO A 16 -15.82 21.98 -2.99
N GLN A 17 -15.39 20.72 -3.18
CA GLN A 17 -14.18 20.14 -2.57
C GLN A 17 -13.15 19.81 -3.65
N ASP A 18 -11.87 19.62 -3.26
CA ASP A 18 -10.80 19.19 -4.17
C ASP A 18 -11.25 18.08 -5.14
N GLY A 19 -11.10 18.33 -6.45
CA GLY A 19 -11.53 17.43 -7.52
C GLY A 19 -12.94 17.67 -8.04
N PHE A 20 -13.72 18.57 -7.43
CA PHE A 20 -15.05 18.97 -7.88
C PHE A 20 -15.12 20.49 -8.04
N GLU A 21 -15.70 20.95 -9.13
CA GLU A 21 -16.03 22.35 -9.36
C GLU A 21 -17.45 22.46 -9.92
N PHE A 22 -18.12 23.58 -9.70
CA PHE A 22 -19.46 23.81 -10.21
C PHE A 22 -19.51 25.13 -10.96
N ILE A 23 -19.69 25.07 -12.28
CA ILE A 23 -19.64 26.24 -13.19
C ILE A 23 -20.88 26.19 -14.08
N ASP A 24 -21.68 27.25 -14.10
CA ASP A 24 -22.86 27.38 -14.97
C ASP A 24 -23.79 26.15 -14.99
N ASP A 25 -24.11 25.64 -13.80
CA ASP A 25 -24.90 24.42 -13.56
C ASP A 25 -24.30 23.09 -14.06
N ASP A 26 -23.02 23.11 -14.44
CA ASP A 26 -22.26 21.91 -14.75
C ASP A 26 -21.33 21.51 -13.61
N LEU A 27 -21.34 20.21 -13.28
CA LEU A 27 -20.40 19.62 -12.34
C LEU A 27 -19.14 19.22 -13.12
N LEU A 28 -18.01 19.81 -12.77
CA LEU A 28 -16.72 19.40 -13.28
C LEU A 28 -16.10 18.40 -12.30
N PHE A 29 -15.69 17.24 -12.80
CA PHE A 29 -14.90 16.26 -12.05
C PHE A 29 -13.46 16.27 -12.57
N ASN A 30 -12.53 16.76 -11.73
CA ASN A 30 -11.14 17.03 -12.09
C ASN A 30 -11.01 17.88 -13.37
N GLY A 31 -11.83 18.93 -13.48
CA GLY A 31 -11.86 19.82 -14.64
C GLY A 31 -12.58 19.27 -15.89
N VAL A 32 -13.16 18.06 -15.82
CA VAL A 32 -13.92 17.46 -16.93
C VAL A 32 -15.41 17.72 -16.74
N SER A 33 -16.08 18.31 -17.73
CA SER A 33 -17.53 18.51 -17.75
C SER A 33 -18.28 17.19 -17.67
N MET A 34 -19.07 16.97 -16.60
CA MET A 34 -19.90 15.78 -16.51
C MET A 34 -21.08 15.84 -17.47
N THR A 35 -21.61 17.04 -17.76
CA THR A 35 -22.69 17.19 -18.74
C THR A 35 -22.25 16.81 -20.15
N GLU A 36 -21.06 17.22 -20.59
CA GLU A 36 -20.52 16.85 -21.90
C GLU A 36 -20.25 15.35 -22.01
N ILE A 37 -19.66 14.76 -20.96
CA ILE A 37 -19.41 13.32 -20.89
C ILE A 37 -20.72 12.53 -20.99
N ILE A 38 -21.76 12.93 -20.24
CA ILE A 38 -23.08 12.30 -20.28
C ILE A 38 -23.73 12.48 -21.65
N ARG A 39 -23.65 13.68 -22.25
CA ARG A 39 -24.22 13.95 -23.58
C ARG A 39 -23.58 13.07 -24.65
N LYS A 40 -22.27 12.84 -24.56
CA LYS A 40 -21.51 12.07 -25.55
C LYS A 40 -21.66 10.56 -25.40
N TYR A 41 -21.64 10.04 -24.18
CA TYR A 41 -21.56 8.59 -23.92
C TYR A 41 -22.81 7.99 -23.26
N GLY A 42 -23.73 8.81 -22.75
CA GLY A 42 -24.92 8.36 -22.03
C GLY A 42 -24.62 7.84 -20.62
N THR A 43 -25.64 7.22 -20.00
CA THR A 43 -25.53 6.50 -18.72
C THR A 43 -26.27 5.15 -18.81
N PRO A 44 -25.89 4.12 -18.02
CA PRO A 44 -24.85 4.12 -16.98
C PRO A 44 -23.44 4.19 -17.56
N LEU A 45 -22.58 4.99 -16.94
CA LEU A 45 -21.19 5.17 -17.38
C LEU A 45 -20.23 5.10 -16.18
N LYS A 46 -19.14 4.36 -16.33
CA LYS A 46 -18.00 4.39 -15.41
C LYS A 46 -16.83 5.12 -16.06
N LEU A 47 -16.29 6.11 -15.37
CA LEU A 47 -15.14 6.89 -15.83
C LEU A 47 -13.96 6.70 -14.87
N ILE A 48 -12.74 6.80 -15.41
CA ILE A 48 -11.49 6.78 -14.66
C ILE A 48 -10.63 7.94 -15.15
N TYR A 49 -10.36 8.89 -14.27
CA TYR A 49 -9.49 10.03 -14.51
C TYR A 49 -8.05 9.68 -14.11
N LEU A 50 -7.26 9.25 -15.09
CA LEU A 50 -5.89 8.78 -14.90
C LEU A 50 -4.97 9.79 -14.17
N PRO A 51 -4.99 11.11 -14.45
CA PRO A 51 -4.07 12.02 -13.78
C PRO A 51 -4.19 12.07 -12.26
N LYS A 52 -5.37 11.76 -11.69
CA LYS A 52 -5.55 11.66 -10.22
C LYS A 52 -4.71 10.54 -9.61
N ILE A 53 -4.46 9.45 -10.34
CA ILE A 53 -3.60 8.34 -9.89
C ILE A 53 -2.18 8.86 -9.67
N GLY A 54 -1.62 9.54 -10.67
CA GLY A 54 -0.29 10.15 -10.56
C GLY A 54 -0.23 11.17 -9.44
N SER A 55 -1.21 12.07 -9.34
CA SER A 55 -1.23 13.10 -8.29
C SER A 55 -1.27 12.51 -6.88
N GLN A 56 -2.01 11.42 -6.65
CA GLN A 56 -2.05 10.73 -5.36
C GLN A 56 -0.69 10.11 -5.01
N ILE A 57 -0.04 9.44 -5.95
CA ILE A 57 1.32 8.89 -5.74
C ILE A 57 2.30 10.01 -5.39
N GLN A 58 2.29 11.12 -6.13
CA GLN A 58 3.17 12.26 -5.87
C GLN A 58 2.85 12.95 -4.54
N LYS A 59 1.58 13.04 -4.15
CA LYS A 59 1.15 13.54 -2.84
C LYS A 59 1.80 12.73 -1.72
N ALA A 60 1.67 11.40 -1.72
CA ALA A 60 2.31 10.55 -0.70
C ALA A 60 3.84 10.70 -0.70
N LYS A 61 4.49 10.66 -1.87
CA LYS A 61 5.94 10.87 -1.98
C LYS A 61 6.39 12.22 -1.42
N SER A 62 5.64 13.29 -1.68
CA SER A 62 5.92 14.63 -1.18
C SER A 62 5.82 14.70 0.34
N LEU A 63 4.77 14.11 0.93
CA LEU A 63 4.57 14.06 2.38
C LEU A 63 5.70 13.31 3.09
N PHE A 64 6.09 12.14 2.58
CA PHE A 64 7.25 11.41 3.12
C PHE A 64 8.56 12.18 2.95
N LYS A 65 8.78 12.82 1.79
CA LYS A 65 9.97 13.66 1.55
C LYS A 65 10.05 14.81 2.54
N LYS A 66 8.92 15.49 2.81
CA LYS A 66 8.82 16.57 3.79
C LYS A 66 9.12 16.06 5.20
N ALA A 67 8.45 14.99 5.65
CA ALA A 67 8.70 14.40 6.96
C ALA A 67 10.16 13.91 7.14
N PHE A 68 10.77 13.35 6.10
CA PHE A 68 12.16 12.90 6.13
C PHE A 68 13.12 14.09 6.27
N LYS A 69 12.86 15.20 5.56
CA LYS A 69 13.66 16.42 5.68
C LYS A 69 13.55 17.02 7.08
N GLU A 70 12.33 17.19 7.59
CA GLU A 70 12.06 17.76 8.91
C GLU A 70 12.71 16.95 10.04
N HIS A 71 12.57 15.62 9.97
CA HIS A 71 13.14 14.74 10.96
C HIS A 71 14.57 14.30 10.63
N LYS A 72 15.25 14.85 9.61
CA LYS A 72 16.61 14.41 9.19
C LYS A 72 16.72 12.88 9.12
N TYR A 73 15.73 12.25 8.50
CA TYR A 73 15.59 10.80 8.43
C TYR A 73 16.50 10.25 7.32
N GLY A 74 17.47 9.42 7.68
CA GLY A 74 18.52 8.94 6.75
C GLY A 74 18.14 7.75 5.86
N GLY A 75 16.96 7.16 6.05
CA GLY A 75 16.46 6.07 5.20
C GLY A 75 15.87 6.55 3.88
N LYS A 76 15.51 5.62 3.00
CA LYS A 76 14.80 5.90 1.74
C LYS A 76 13.32 5.56 1.84
N TYR A 77 12.50 6.23 1.03
CA TYR A 77 11.08 5.93 0.89
C TYR A 77 10.81 5.21 -0.42
N TYR A 78 10.04 4.12 -0.36
CA TYR A 78 9.68 3.30 -1.51
C TYR A 78 8.15 3.11 -1.56
N TYR A 79 7.55 3.61 -2.63
CA TYR A 79 6.12 3.46 -2.88
C TYR A 79 5.87 2.17 -3.66
N CYS A 80 5.12 1.23 -3.09
CA CYS A 80 4.71 -0.01 -3.76
C CYS A 80 3.21 0.07 -4.08
N TYR A 81 2.85 -0.09 -5.35
CA TYR A 81 1.44 -0.16 -5.73
C TYR A 81 0.90 -1.58 -5.55
N CYS A 82 -0.20 -1.69 -4.82
CA CYS A 82 -0.88 -2.95 -4.54
C CYS A 82 -1.84 -3.32 -5.68
N THR A 83 -1.46 -4.32 -6.47
CA THR A 83 -2.18 -4.76 -7.68
C THR A 83 -3.62 -5.22 -7.42
N LYS A 84 -3.92 -5.72 -6.21
CA LYS A 84 -5.29 -6.11 -5.82
C LYS A 84 -6.27 -4.93 -5.76
N SER A 85 -5.78 -3.69 -5.63
CA SER A 85 -6.63 -2.50 -5.65
C SER A 85 -7.15 -2.20 -7.06
N SER A 86 -6.34 -2.42 -8.09
CA SER A 86 -6.76 -2.45 -9.49
C SER A 86 -5.64 -2.97 -10.38
N HIS A 87 -5.95 -3.97 -11.21
CA HIS A 87 -5.00 -4.61 -12.12
C HIS A 87 -5.23 -4.24 -13.59
N PHE A 88 -6.09 -3.27 -13.88
CA PHE A 88 -6.34 -2.82 -15.25
C PHE A 88 -5.08 -2.20 -15.87
N SER A 89 -4.82 -2.51 -17.14
CA SER A 89 -3.59 -2.09 -17.84
C SER A 89 -3.39 -0.59 -17.84
N HIS A 90 -4.42 0.20 -18.14
CA HIS A 90 -4.35 1.67 -18.16
C HIS A 90 -4.02 2.27 -16.79
N ILE A 91 -4.45 1.63 -15.70
CA ILE A 91 -4.09 2.04 -14.33
C ILE A 91 -2.64 1.69 -14.03
N LEU A 92 -2.23 0.45 -14.29
CA LEU A 92 -0.85 0.02 -14.02
C LEU A 92 0.18 0.81 -14.85
N GLU A 93 -0.16 1.14 -16.09
CA GLU A 93 0.67 2.00 -16.93
C GLU A 93 0.84 3.41 -16.34
N GLU A 94 -0.25 4.03 -15.87
CA GLU A 94 -0.18 5.34 -15.21
C GLU A 94 0.59 5.27 -13.88
N VAL A 95 0.33 4.24 -13.07
CA VAL A 95 1.06 3.95 -11.83
C VAL A 95 2.57 3.87 -12.09
N LEU A 96 3.00 3.11 -13.09
CA LEU A 96 4.42 2.87 -13.38
C LEU A 96 5.16 4.08 -13.94
N ARG A 97 4.46 5.01 -14.62
CA ARG A 97 5.00 6.31 -15.04
C ARG A 97 5.48 7.16 -13.86
N ASN A 98 4.98 6.88 -12.65
CA ASN A 98 5.28 7.64 -11.44
C ASN A 98 6.43 7.06 -10.60
N ASP A 99 7.30 6.24 -11.19
CA ASP A 99 8.49 5.64 -10.54
C ASP A 99 8.16 4.89 -9.24
N VAL A 100 7.31 3.87 -9.36
CA VAL A 100 6.84 3.07 -8.23
C VAL A 100 7.23 1.60 -8.38
N HIS A 101 7.20 0.90 -7.26
CA HIS A 101 7.37 -0.53 -7.17
C HIS A 101 6.01 -1.24 -7.18
N ILE A 102 6.02 -2.58 -7.23
CA ILE A 102 4.79 -3.37 -7.25
C ILE A 102 4.73 -4.26 -6.01
N GLU A 103 3.55 -4.33 -5.42
CA GLU A 103 3.16 -5.37 -4.50
C GLU A 103 2.22 -6.37 -5.21
N THR A 104 2.43 -7.64 -4.89
CA THR A 104 1.63 -8.76 -5.40
C THR A 104 1.02 -9.54 -4.25
N SER A 105 -0.21 -10.02 -4.44
CA SER A 105 -0.94 -10.78 -3.44
C SER A 105 -1.28 -12.20 -3.90
N TYR A 106 -1.09 -12.53 -5.19
CA TYR A 106 -1.39 -13.84 -5.75
C TYR A 106 -0.59 -14.20 -7.02
N ALA A 107 -0.70 -15.47 -7.45
CA ALA A 107 0.01 -16.02 -8.60
C ALA A 107 -0.31 -15.36 -9.96
N TYR A 108 -1.45 -14.69 -10.11
CA TYR A 108 -1.79 -14.00 -11.36
C TYR A 108 -1.02 -12.67 -11.48
N ASP A 109 -0.67 -12.03 -10.36
CA ASP A 109 0.10 -10.77 -10.36
C ASP A 109 1.50 -10.97 -10.96
N ILE A 110 2.09 -12.15 -10.77
CA ILE A 110 3.38 -12.50 -11.38
C ILE A 110 3.27 -12.55 -12.92
N ASN A 111 2.12 -12.98 -13.45
CA ASN A 111 1.90 -12.94 -14.91
C ASN A 111 1.80 -11.49 -15.39
N ILE A 112 1.16 -10.61 -14.61
CA ILE A 112 1.05 -9.18 -14.91
C ILE A 112 2.46 -8.57 -14.98
N ILE A 113 3.31 -8.81 -13.98
CA ILE A 113 4.70 -8.29 -13.96
C ILE A 113 5.47 -8.77 -15.19
N ARG A 114 5.39 -10.05 -15.54
CA ARG A 114 6.04 -10.57 -16.75
C ARG A 114 5.56 -9.89 -18.02
N LYS A 115 4.25 -9.66 -18.15
CA LYS A 115 3.68 -8.93 -19.29
C LYS A 115 4.12 -7.47 -19.34
N LEU A 116 4.23 -6.81 -18.19
CA LEU A 116 4.74 -5.43 -18.11
C LEU A 116 6.23 -5.36 -18.47
N TYR A 117 7.02 -6.35 -18.05
CA TYR A 117 8.43 -6.48 -18.44
C TYR A 117 8.59 -6.73 -19.94
N GLU A 118 7.82 -7.66 -20.53
CA GLU A 118 7.79 -7.92 -21.99
C GLU A 118 7.45 -6.65 -22.78
N ARG A 119 6.54 -5.82 -22.26
CA ARG A 119 6.14 -4.53 -22.85
C ARG A 119 7.12 -3.39 -22.56
N LYS A 120 8.23 -3.63 -21.86
CA LYS A 120 9.23 -2.62 -21.43
C LYS A 120 8.66 -1.51 -20.53
N LEU A 121 7.58 -1.81 -19.81
CA LEU A 121 6.95 -0.89 -18.84
C LEU A 121 7.44 -1.14 -17.40
N PHE A 122 8.12 -2.26 -17.17
CA PHE A 122 8.68 -2.66 -15.89
C PHE A 122 10.10 -3.16 -16.09
N ASP A 123 10.99 -2.90 -15.13
CA ASP A 123 12.39 -3.31 -15.17
C ASP A 123 12.73 -4.26 -14.01
N LYS A 124 13.82 -5.03 -14.18
CA LYS A 124 14.25 -6.05 -13.19
C LYS A 124 14.80 -5.46 -11.89
N SER A 125 15.09 -4.16 -11.85
CA SER A 125 15.64 -3.48 -10.69
C SER A 125 14.56 -2.96 -9.74
N ARG A 126 13.29 -2.87 -10.18
CA ARG A 126 12.18 -2.49 -9.30
C ARG A 126 11.91 -3.54 -8.22
N PHE A 127 11.54 -3.08 -7.03
CA PHE A 127 11.04 -3.96 -5.97
C PHE A 127 9.72 -4.63 -6.39
N ILE A 128 9.63 -5.91 -6.05
CA ILE A 128 8.42 -6.72 -6.13
C ILE A 128 8.20 -7.34 -4.75
N ILE A 129 7.21 -6.82 -4.02
CA ILE A 129 6.88 -7.30 -2.67
C ILE A 129 5.77 -8.34 -2.80
N CYS A 130 6.05 -9.59 -2.42
CA CYS A 130 5.09 -10.69 -2.58
C CYS A 130 4.45 -11.04 -1.23
N ASN A 131 3.27 -10.49 -0.97
CA ASN A 131 2.44 -10.82 0.20
C ASN A 131 1.37 -11.87 -0.15
N GLY A 132 0.57 -12.22 0.85
CA GLY A 132 -0.59 -13.10 0.72
C GLY A 132 -0.22 -14.56 0.91
N PHE A 133 -1.24 -15.39 1.14
CA PHE A 133 -1.03 -16.82 1.33
C PHE A 133 -0.43 -17.47 0.06
N LYS A 134 0.74 -18.11 0.20
CA LYS A 134 1.49 -18.56 -0.98
C LYS A 134 1.19 -19.99 -1.31
N THR A 135 0.24 -20.17 -2.21
CA THR A 135 -0.01 -21.45 -2.88
C THR A 135 1.26 -21.95 -3.58
N ARG A 136 1.35 -23.25 -3.87
CA ARG A 136 2.47 -23.85 -4.62
C ARG A 136 2.70 -23.15 -5.97
N THR A 137 1.63 -22.77 -6.66
CA THR A 137 1.71 -22.03 -7.92
C THR A 137 2.33 -20.65 -7.71
N TYR A 138 1.97 -19.96 -6.64
CA TYR A 138 2.50 -18.64 -6.35
C TYR A 138 3.99 -18.69 -5.96
N THR A 139 4.37 -19.58 -5.03
CA THR A 139 5.79 -19.75 -4.64
C THR A 139 6.66 -20.15 -5.83
N SER A 140 6.19 -21.04 -6.70
CA SER A 140 6.91 -21.44 -7.92
C SER A 140 7.11 -20.27 -8.88
N LYS A 141 6.10 -19.42 -9.07
CA LYS A 141 6.21 -18.25 -9.95
C LYS A 141 7.11 -17.16 -9.37
N ILE A 142 7.07 -16.93 -8.05
CA ILE A 142 7.99 -16.03 -7.35
C ILE A 142 9.44 -16.52 -7.52
N ALA A 143 9.69 -17.81 -7.27
CA ALA A 143 11.01 -18.40 -7.46
C ALA A 143 11.50 -18.29 -8.91
N ALA A 144 10.60 -18.44 -9.89
CA ALA A 144 10.92 -18.23 -11.28
C ALA A 144 11.36 -16.78 -11.58
N LEU A 145 10.67 -15.76 -11.02
CA LEU A 145 11.13 -14.36 -11.19
C LEU A 145 12.54 -14.16 -10.62
N ILE A 146 12.81 -14.68 -9.43
CA ILE A 146 14.14 -14.58 -8.79
C ILE A 146 15.19 -15.25 -9.67
N ASN A 147 14.93 -16.47 -10.15
CA ASN A 147 15.85 -17.22 -11.00
C ASN A 147 16.05 -16.58 -12.38
N ASP A 148 15.08 -15.80 -12.87
CA ASP A 148 15.15 -15.05 -14.13
C ASP A 148 15.90 -13.71 -13.99
N GLY A 149 16.43 -13.41 -12.79
CA GLY A 149 17.29 -12.26 -12.53
C GLY A 149 16.55 -10.98 -12.14
N PHE A 150 15.32 -11.06 -11.66
CA PHE A 150 14.69 -9.91 -10.99
C PHE A 150 15.36 -9.71 -9.62
N GLU A 151 16.04 -8.58 -9.44
CA GLU A 151 17.02 -8.37 -8.36
C GLU A 151 16.34 -8.13 -7.00
N ASN A 152 15.17 -7.50 -7.03
CA ASN A 152 14.49 -6.96 -5.84
C ASN A 152 13.13 -7.62 -5.58
N VAL A 153 13.01 -8.92 -5.89
CA VAL A 153 11.86 -9.74 -5.49
C VAL A 153 12.01 -10.12 -4.01
N ILE A 154 11.04 -9.74 -3.19
CA ILE A 154 11.01 -10.00 -1.75
C ILE A 154 9.74 -10.80 -1.42
N PRO A 155 9.84 -12.13 -1.30
CA PRO A 155 8.76 -12.93 -0.71
C PRO A 155 8.64 -12.58 0.77
N VAL A 156 7.52 -11.99 1.17
CA VAL A 156 7.22 -11.68 2.56
C VAL A 156 6.55 -12.90 3.18
N LEU A 157 7.22 -13.61 4.09
CA LEU A 157 6.69 -14.83 4.68
C LEU A 157 5.46 -14.53 5.54
N ASP A 158 4.30 -15.08 5.16
CA ASP A 158 3.04 -14.96 5.92
C ASP A 158 2.86 -16.15 6.89
N ASN A 159 3.66 -17.20 6.78
CA ASN A 159 3.78 -18.27 7.76
C ASN A 159 5.19 -18.89 7.72
N MET A 160 5.57 -19.58 8.80
CA MET A 160 6.93 -20.11 8.98
C MET A 160 7.34 -21.18 7.95
N SER A 161 6.38 -21.91 7.37
CA SER A 161 6.65 -23.02 6.46
C SER A 161 6.96 -22.58 5.02
N GLU A 162 6.60 -21.35 4.65
CA GLU A 162 6.77 -20.83 3.28
C GLU A 162 8.24 -20.81 2.82
N ILE A 163 9.18 -20.65 3.75
CA ILE A 163 10.61 -20.60 3.44
C ILE A 163 11.11 -21.90 2.78
N ASP A 164 10.52 -23.05 3.14
CA ASP A 164 10.94 -24.36 2.66
C ASP A 164 10.67 -24.55 1.16
N ALA A 165 9.67 -23.84 0.62
CA ALA A 165 9.38 -23.84 -0.81
C ALA A 165 10.50 -23.12 -1.59
N TYR A 166 10.99 -21.99 -1.08
CA TYR A 166 12.07 -21.22 -1.71
C TYR A 166 13.42 -21.89 -1.54
N GLN A 167 13.66 -22.61 -0.44
CA GLN A 167 14.90 -23.33 -0.21
C GLN A 167 15.16 -24.34 -1.35
N ARG A 168 14.08 -24.97 -1.84
CA ARG A 168 14.10 -25.97 -2.92
C ARG A 168 14.16 -25.36 -4.32
N THR A 169 13.49 -24.22 -4.54
CA THR A 169 13.20 -23.72 -5.90
C THR A 169 14.08 -22.54 -6.33
N VAL A 170 14.62 -21.77 -5.39
CA VAL A 170 15.51 -20.64 -5.70
C VAL A 170 16.95 -21.13 -5.80
N ARG A 171 17.62 -20.80 -6.91
CA ARG A 171 18.97 -21.27 -7.25
C ARG A 171 20.08 -20.48 -6.56
N GLY A 172 19.87 -19.19 -6.29
CA GLY A 172 20.89 -18.28 -5.73
C GLY A 172 20.45 -17.60 -4.42
N PRO A 173 21.18 -16.55 -3.99
CA PRO A 173 20.77 -15.71 -2.87
C PRO A 173 19.37 -15.13 -3.08
N CYS A 174 18.60 -15.04 -2.00
CA CYS A 174 17.22 -14.60 -2.02
C CYS A 174 16.97 -13.64 -0.86
N ASN A 175 16.49 -12.45 -1.17
CA ASN A 175 16.00 -11.51 -0.18
C ASN A 175 14.60 -11.95 0.25
N ILE A 176 14.33 -11.99 1.55
CA ILE A 176 13.02 -12.34 2.11
C ILE A 176 12.55 -11.27 3.09
N GLY A 177 11.24 -11.19 3.26
CA GLY A 177 10.59 -10.42 4.32
C GLY A 177 9.87 -11.33 5.30
N ILE A 178 9.49 -10.80 6.47
CA ILE A 178 8.59 -11.48 7.41
C ILE A 178 7.42 -10.55 7.69
N ARG A 179 6.20 -11.06 7.56
CA ARG A 179 5.01 -10.35 8.04
C ARG A 179 4.82 -10.61 9.53
N ILE A 180 4.67 -9.54 10.29
CA ILE A 180 4.27 -9.60 11.69
C ILE A 180 2.75 -9.73 11.72
N ALA A 181 2.24 -10.75 12.42
CA ALA A 181 0.82 -10.88 12.69
C ALA A 181 0.41 -9.80 13.70
N ALA A 182 -0.37 -8.82 13.24
CA ALA A 182 -0.98 -7.82 14.10
C ALA A 182 -2.11 -8.45 14.94
N GLU A 183 -2.27 -7.98 16.17
CA GLU A 183 -3.48 -8.25 16.96
C GLU A 183 -4.62 -7.40 16.37
N GLU A 184 -5.81 -7.96 16.19
CA GLU A 184 -6.97 -7.22 15.66
C GLU A 184 -7.69 -6.47 16.80
N GLU A 185 -8.56 -5.51 16.46
CA GLU A 185 -9.38 -4.85 17.49
C GLU A 185 -10.26 -5.88 18.25
N PRO A 186 -10.53 -5.69 19.55
CA PRO A 186 -11.31 -6.65 20.35
C PRO A 186 -12.73 -6.95 19.82
N THR A 187 -13.27 -6.04 19.00
CA THR A 187 -14.59 -6.15 18.37
C THR A 187 -14.56 -6.96 17.07
N PHE A 188 -13.38 -7.34 16.58
CA PHE A 188 -13.21 -8.14 15.38
C PHE A 188 -13.45 -9.63 15.67
N GLU A 189 -13.99 -10.36 14.71
CA GLU A 189 -14.34 -11.78 14.85
C GLU A 189 -13.11 -12.67 15.14
N PHE A 190 -11.91 -12.18 14.81
CA PHE A 190 -10.64 -12.85 15.05
C PHE A 190 -9.75 -11.98 15.92
N TYR A 191 -9.02 -12.59 16.86
CA TYR A 191 -8.13 -11.88 17.79
C TYR A 191 -6.79 -11.47 17.15
N THR A 192 -6.38 -12.15 16.09
CA THR A 192 -5.12 -11.90 15.37
C THR A 192 -5.32 -12.05 13.88
N SER A 193 -4.53 -11.32 13.09
CA SER A 193 -4.55 -11.46 11.65
C SER A 193 -4.34 -12.92 11.22
N ARG A 194 -5.07 -13.37 10.19
CA ARG A 194 -4.94 -14.72 9.62
C ARG A 194 -3.59 -14.96 8.93
N LEU A 195 -2.82 -13.90 8.71
CA LEU A 195 -1.55 -13.91 8.02
C LEU A 195 -0.46 -13.26 8.88
N GLY A 196 0.75 -13.78 8.78
CA GLY A 196 1.91 -13.32 9.51
C GLY A 196 2.35 -14.29 10.59
N ILE A 197 3.58 -14.07 11.06
CA ILE A 197 4.19 -14.78 12.16
C ILE A 197 3.96 -13.97 13.43
N ARG A 198 3.59 -14.64 14.53
CA ARG A 198 3.39 -13.97 15.82
C ARG A 198 4.70 -13.30 16.22
N TRP A 199 4.61 -12.06 16.71
CA TRP A 199 5.79 -11.25 17.01
C TRP A 199 6.79 -11.92 17.98
N ARG A 200 6.29 -12.75 18.90
CA ARG A 200 7.10 -13.51 19.88
C ARG A 200 7.98 -14.58 19.23
N ASP A 201 7.54 -15.13 18.11
CA ASP A 201 8.19 -16.30 17.49
C ASP A 201 9.21 -15.88 16.42
N ILE A 202 9.16 -14.62 15.96
CA ILE A 202 9.97 -14.12 14.84
C ILE A 202 11.48 -14.19 15.14
N LEU A 203 11.89 -13.82 16.36
CA LEU A 203 13.31 -13.81 16.72
C LEU A 203 13.90 -15.23 16.72
N GLU A 204 13.19 -16.16 17.34
CA GLU A 204 13.58 -17.58 17.37
C GLU A 204 13.60 -18.16 15.95
N TYR A 205 12.55 -17.92 15.17
CA TYR A 205 12.45 -18.36 13.79
C TYR A 205 13.62 -17.85 12.93
N TYR A 206 13.99 -16.57 13.07
CA TYR A 206 15.15 -16.00 12.38
C TYR A 206 16.44 -16.74 12.74
N VAL A 207 16.71 -16.93 14.04
CA VAL A 207 17.94 -17.60 14.51
C VAL A 207 18.01 -19.03 14.00
N GLN A 208 16.90 -19.76 14.01
CA GLN A 208 16.86 -21.18 13.63
C GLN A 208 16.90 -21.42 12.11
N LYS A 209 16.22 -20.59 11.31
CA LYS A 209 16.00 -20.86 9.87
C LYS A 209 16.76 -19.95 8.93
N ILE A 210 17.11 -18.72 9.35
CA ILE A 210 17.61 -17.68 8.45
C ILE A 210 19.06 -17.28 8.79
N HIS A 211 19.39 -17.07 10.06
CA HIS A 211 20.66 -16.48 10.50
C HIS A 211 21.91 -17.20 9.94
N THR A 212 21.91 -18.53 9.93
CA THR A 212 23.02 -19.35 9.43
C THR A 212 22.85 -19.77 7.96
N ASN A 213 21.71 -19.45 7.34
CA ASN A 213 21.41 -19.85 5.98
C ASN A 213 22.01 -18.87 4.97
N LYS A 214 23.05 -19.31 4.24
CA LYS A 214 23.75 -18.49 3.24
C LYS A 214 22.86 -18.06 2.05
N LYS A 215 21.73 -18.75 1.83
CA LYS A 215 20.79 -18.46 0.74
C LYS A 215 19.89 -17.28 1.06
N PHE A 216 19.39 -17.17 2.30
CA PHE A 216 18.35 -16.20 2.63
C PHE A 216 18.90 -14.99 3.36
N ARG A 217 18.46 -13.81 2.94
CA ARG A 217 18.76 -12.54 3.59
C ARG A 217 17.46 -11.90 4.02
N LEU A 218 17.23 -11.82 5.32
CA LEU A 218 16.10 -11.05 5.84
C LEU A 218 16.36 -9.57 5.56
N LYS A 219 15.52 -8.95 4.73
CA LYS A 219 15.63 -7.55 4.31
C LYS A 219 14.56 -6.66 4.94
N MET A 220 13.38 -7.22 5.19
CA MET A 220 12.18 -6.44 5.48
C MET A 220 11.33 -7.07 6.58
N LEU A 221 10.81 -6.25 7.48
CA LEU A 221 9.63 -6.58 8.26
C LEU A 221 8.42 -5.84 7.66
N HIS A 222 7.33 -6.57 7.48
CA HIS A 222 6.07 -6.03 7.00
C HIS A 222 5.04 -6.12 8.11
N PHE A 223 4.24 -5.09 8.30
CA PHE A 223 3.01 -5.18 9.09
C PHE A 223 1.90 -4.45 8.37
N PHE A 224 0.66 -4.86 8.64
CA PHE A 224 -0.53 -4.27 8.05
C PHE A 224 -1.64 -4.30 9.08
N ILE A 225 -2.36 -3.18 9.17
CA ILE A 225 -3.46 -2.99 10.11
C ILE A 225 -4.73 -2.76 9.30
N ASN A 226 -5.75 -3.60 9.51
CA ASN A 226 -6.99 -3.57 8.74
C ASN A 226 -7.77 -2.27 8.91
N THR A 227 -7.70 -1.65 10.09
CA THR A 227 -8.40 -0.39 10.41
C THR A 227 -7.78 0.84 9.72
N GLY A 228 -6.63 0.65 9.09
CA GLY A 228 -5.90 1.68 8.36
C GLY A 228 -4.97 2.50 9.25
N ILE A 229 -4.30 3.46 8.61
CA ILE A 229 -3.37 4.39 9.26
C ILE A 229 -4.20 5.52 9.85
N ARG A 230 -4.42 5.52 11.16
CA ARG A 230 -5.23 6.52 11.88
C ARG A 230 -4.53 6.93 13.16
N ASP A 231 -4.78 8.17 13.61
CA ASP A 231 -4.31 8.63 14.91
C ASP A 231 -5.18 8.02 16.01
N ASN A 232 -4.87 6.78 16.40
CA ASN A 232 -5.53 6.13 17.51
C ASN A 232 -4.57 5.21 18.26
N ALA A 233 -4.91 4.91 19.52
CA ALA A 233 -4.08 4.11 20.40
C ALA A 233 -3.77 2.72 19.83
N TYR A 234 -4.70 2.15 19.07
CA TYR A 234 -4.56 0.83 18.47
C TYR A 234 -3.48 0.81 17.37
N TYR A 235 -3.53 1.72 16.40
CA TYR A 235 -2.50 1.86 15.36
C TYR A 235 -1.11 2.07 15.96
N TRP A 236 -1.01 2.98 16.95
CA TRP A 236 0.26 3.25 17.62
C TRP A 236 0.78 2.06 18.43
N SER A 237 -0.09 1.30 19.08
CA SER A 237 0.28 0.07 19.80
C SER A 237 0.90 -0.96 18.85
N GLU A 238 0.23 -1.25 17.73
CA GLU A 238 0.71 -2.23 16.76
C GLU A 238 2.00 -1.78 16.04
N LEU A 239 2.12 -0.49 15.68
CA LEU A 239 3.37 0.07 15.15
C LEU A 239 4.51 -0.11 16.16
N ASN A 240 4.28 0.18 17.44
CA ASN A 240 5.30 0.02 18.47
C ASN A 240 5.73 -1.44 18.66
N LYS A 241 4.79 -2.40 18.61
CA LYS A 241 5.12 -3.84 18.61
C LYS A 241 6.01 -4.21 17.42
N ALA A 242 5.65 -3.76 16.22
CA ALA A 242 6.44 -3.99 15.02
C ALA A 242 7.86 -3.38 15.13
N LEU A 243 7.96 -2.17 15.66
CA LEU A 243 9.26 -1.49 15.87
C LEU A 243 10.13 -2.17 16.91
N ASN A 244 9.53 -2.72 17.98
CA ASN A 244 10.28 -3.49 18.96
C ASN A 244 10.91 -4.74 18.34
N VAL A 245 10.16 -5.48 17.53
CA VAL A 245 10.68 -6.65 16.79
C VAL A 245 11.78 -6.23 15.81
N TYR A 246 11.55 -5.17 15.02
CA TYR A 246 12.56 -4.63 14.11
C TYR A 246 13.85 -4.27 14.84
N CYS A 247 13.76 -3.55 15.97
CA CYS A 247 14.93 -3.10 16.71
C CYS A 247 15.73 -4.26 17.30
N GLN A 248 15.05 -5.32 17.78
CA GLN A 248 15.71 -6.52 18.30
C GLN A 248 16.41 -7.29 17.18
N LEU A 249 15.72 -7.54 16.06
CA LEU A 249 16.30 -8.24 14.91
C LEU A 249 17.45 -7.47 14.27
N ARG A 250 17.32 -6.15 14.09
CA ARG A 250 18.34 -5.32 13.44
C ARG A 250 19.71 -5.44 14.09
N LYS A 251 19.77 -5.64 15.41
CA LYS A 251 21.03 -5.81 16.17
C LYS A 251 21.79 -7.08 15.79
N ILE A 252 21.07 -8.13 15.37
CA ILE A 252 21.65 -9.44 15.00
C ILE A 252 21.49 -9.77 13.50
N CYS A 253 20.84 -8.88 12.75
CA CYS A 253 20.57 -9.03 11.31
C CYS A 253 20.98 -7.75 10.56
N PRO A 254 22.26 -7.63 10.17
CA PRO A 254 22.75 -6.47 9.41
C PRO A 254 22.12 -6.31 8.03
N THR A 255 21.46 -7.34 7.50
CA THR A 255 20.77 -7.25 6.20
C THR A 255 19.36 -6.66 6.30
N LEU A 256 18.71 -6.76 7.48
CA LEU A 256 17.39 -6.19 7.73
C LEU A 256 17.52 -4.67 7.77
N ASP A 257 17.01 -3.98 6.75
CA ASP A 257 17.19 -2.53 6.59
C ASP A 257 15.89 -1.82 6.21
N SER A 258 14.77 -2.52 6.21
CA SER A 258 13.50 -2.02 5.68
C SER A 258 12.33 -2.38 6.60
N ILE A 259 11.41 -1.43 6.77
CA ILE A 259 10.08 -1.64 7.34
C ILE A 259 9.07 -1.31 6.26
N ASN A 260 8.10 -2.20 6.08
CA ASN A 260 6.93 -1.98 5.25
C ASN A 260 5.71 -1.81 6.14
N ILE A 261 5.11 -0.64 6.09
CA ILE A 261 3.95 -0.27 6.93
C ILE A 261 2.61 -0.64 6.26
N GLY A 262 2.66 -1.34 5.12
CA GLY A 262 1.51 -1.84 4.40
C GLY A 262 0.66 -0.73 3.78
N GLY A 263 -0.61 -1.06 3.52
CA GLY A 263 -1.62 -0.16 3.01
C GLY A 263 -2.35 0.62 4.11
N GLY A 264 -3.61 0.98 3.85
CA GLY A 264 -4.47 1.57 4.88
C GLY A 264 -4.44 3.10 4.98
N PHE A 265 -3.76 3.78 4.06
CA PHE A 265 -3.84 5.24 3.96
C PHE A 265 -5.26 5.66 3.53
N PRO A 266 -5.97 6.50 4.30
CA PRO A 266 -7.40 6.76 4.06
C PRO A 266 -7.72 7.51 2.76
N ILE A 267 -8.93 7.30 2.24
CA ILE A 267 -9.48 7.99 1.07
C ILE A 267 -10.79 8.70 1.43
N LYS A 268 -11.11 9.76 0.67
CA LYS A 268 -12.41 10.44 0.79
C LYS A 268 -13.54 9.51 0.35
N ASN A 269 -14.29 9.00 1.31
CA ASN A 269 -15.49 8.16 1.09
C ASN A 269 -16.80 8.91 1.36
N SER A 270 -16.73 10.14 1.87
CA SER A 270 -17.86 11.03 2.11
C SER A 270 -17.41 12.49 1.96
N LEU A 271 -18.37 13.40 1.81
CA LEU A 271 -18.11 14.85 1.80
C LEU A 271 -17.72 15.39 3.19
N GLY A 272 -17.94 14.63 4.25
CA GLY A 272 -17.50 14.99 5.61
C GLY A 272 -16.13 14.40 5.98
N PHE A 273 -15.39 13.87 5.02
CA PHE A 273 -14.10 13.23 5.29
C PHE A 273 -13.06 14.28 5.71
N ASP A 274 -12.48 14.08 6.90
CA ASP A 274 -11.38 14.86 7.43
C ASP A 274 -10.23 13.94 7.86
N TYR A 275 -9.01 14.26 7.40
CA TYR A 275 -7.81 13.50 7.71
C TYR A 275 -6.54 14.34 7.44
N ASP A 276 -5.74 14.56 8.47
CA ASP A 276 -4.45 15.24 8.33
C ASP A 276 -3.35 14.25 7.90
N TYR A 277 -3.19 14.14 6.58
CA TYR A 277 -2.16 13.31 5.95
C TYR A 277 -0.74 13.72 6.32
N ASP A 278 -0.49 15.01 6.54
CA ASP A 278 0.84 15.56 6.80
C ASP A 278 1.27 15.28 8.23
N TYR A 279 0.40 15.54 9.20
CA TYR A 279 0.60 15.15 10.59
C TYR A 279 0.83 13.64 10.72
N MET A 280 -0.04 12.81 10.13
CA MET A 280 0.06 11.36 10.28
C MET A 280 1.38 10.79 9.75
N ILE A 281 1.85 11.24 8.58
CA ILE A 281 3.14 10.79 8.04
C ILE A 281 4.30 11.29 8.90
N ARG A 282 4.28 12.55 9.35
CA ARG A 282 5.32 13.09 10.25
C ARG A 282 5.43 12.26 11.53
N GLU A 283 4.31 11.97 12.18
CA GLU A 283 4.29 11.18 13.40
C GLU A 283 4.79 9.74 13.17
N VAL A 284 4.37 9.06 12.11
CA VAL A 284 4.89 7.72 11.78
C VAL A 284 6.42 7.75 11.62
N VAL A 285 6.96 8.70 10.86
CA VAL A 285 8.41 8.84 10.64
C VAL A 285 9.14 9.15 11.95
N LEU A 286 8.57 10.02 12.79
CA LEU A 286 9.11 10.39 14.09
C LEU A 286 9.17 9.19 15.04
N GLN A 287 8.10 8.41 15.16
CA GLN A 287 8.05 7.21 16.01
C GLN A 287 9.11 6.18 15.59
N ILE A 288 9.22 5.91 14.28
CA ILE A 288 10.24 4.98 13.75
C ILE A 288 11.65 5.49 14.09
N LYS A 289 11.91 6.79 13.89
CA LYS A 289 13.20 7.42 14.19
C LYS A 289 13.54 7.30 15.69
N ASN A 290 12.59 7.61 16.56
CA ASN A 290 12.78 7.59 18.00
C ASN A 290 13.06 6.17 18.52
N ALA A 291 12.33 5.17 18.01
CA ALA A 291 12.58 3.77 18.34
C ALA A 291 14.00 3.33 17.95
N CYS A 292 14.46 3.69 16.74
CA CYS A 292 15.80 3.38 16.27
C CYS A 292 16.89 4.12 17.07
N LYS A 293 16.68 5.40 17.38
CA LYS A 293 17.59 6.21 18.20
C LYS A 293 17.75 5.63 19.60
N LYS A 294 16.64 5.27 20.27
CA LYS A 294 16.65 4.62 21.59
C LYS A 294 17.44 3.32 21.59
N ASN A 295 17.34 2.56 20.50
CA ASN A 295 18.04 1.28 20.32
C ASN A 295 19.45 1.38 19.74
N LYS A 296 19.93 2.60 19.43
CA LYS A 296 21.24 2.88 18.82
C LYS A 296 21.47 2.11 17.51
N ILE A 297 20.44 2.04 16.67
CA ILE A 297 20.50 1.40 15.35
C ILE A 297 20.19 2.40 14.23
N PRO A 298 20.65 2.15 12.99
CA PRO A 298 20.24 2.94 11.84
C PRO A 298 18.73 2.88 11.60
N VAL A 299 18.16 3.98 11.13
CA VAL A 299 16.76 4.00 10.68
C VAL A 299 16.58 3.13 9.42
N PRO A 300 15.45 2.42 9.27
CA PRO A 300 15.16 1.63 8.08
C PRO A 300 14.81 2.49 6.86
N ASN A 301 14.79 1.88 5.69
CA ASN A 301 13.97 2.33 4.57
C ASN A 301 12.49 2.08 4.90
N ILE A 302 11.61 2.99 4.47
CA ILE A 302 10.17 2.85 4.66
C ILE A 302 9.51 2.47 3.33
N PHE A 303 8.72 1.40 3.36
CA PHE A 303 7.88 0.95 2.27
C PHE A 303 6.41 1.15 2.63
N THR A 304 5.59 1.51 1.64
CA THR A 304 4.13 1.63 1.77
C THR A 304 3.43 0.95 0.60
N GLU A 305 2.23 0.43 0.83
CA GLU A 305 1.40 -0.31 -0.12
C GLU A 305 0.04 0.38 -0.37
N PHE A 306 0.08 1.67 -0.69
CA PHE A 306 -1.09 2.57 -0.72
C PHE A 306 -2.00 2.39 -1.96
N GLY A 307 -2.49 1.17 -2.19
CA GLY A 307 -3.31 0.82 -3.35
C GLY A 307 -4.63 1.62 -3.44
N SER A 308 -5.50 1.54 -2.42
CA SER A 308 -6.78 2.25 -2.43
C SER A 308 -6.60 3.77 -2.48
N PHE A 309 -5.60 4.31 -1.77
CA PHE A 309 -5.27 5.74 -1.84
C PHE A 309 -4.84 6.20 -3.24
N THR A 310 -4.17 5.34 -4.00
CA THR A 310 -3.76 5.62 -5.37
C THR A 310 -4.96 5.78 -6.31
N VAL A 311 -5.95 4.87 -6.24
CA VAL A 311 -7.00 4.77 -7.26
C VAL A 311 -8.39 5.19 -6.80
N GLY A 312 -8.63 5.28 -5.49
CA GLY A 312 -9.96 5.41 -4.90
C GLY A 312 -10.72 6.66 -5.36
N GLU A 313 -10.01 7.76 -5.55
CA GLU A 313 -10.59 9.05 -5.96
C GLU A 313 -10.47 9.30 -7.48
N SER A 314 -9.99 8.33 -8.25
CA SER A 314 -9.82 8.47 -9.70
C SER A 314 -11.08 8.12 -10.49
N GLY A 315 -12.06 7.45 -9.89
CA GLY A 315 -13.23 6.91 -10.59
C GLY A 315 -14.52 7.65 -10.27
N ALA A 316 -15.43 7.67 -11.24
CA ALA A 316 -16.82 8.07 -11.03
C ALA A 316 -17.78 7.11 -11.72
N ASN A 317 -18.97 6.93 -11.14
CA ASN A 317 -20.06 6.16 -11.73
C ASN A 317 -21.27 7.10 -11.92
N LEU A 318 -21.72 7.23 -13.15
CA LEU A 318 -22.78 8.14 -13.55
C LEU A 318 -24.04 7.34 -13.88
N TYR A 319 -25.15 7.72 -13.25
CA TYR A 319 -26.46 7.11 -13.43
C TYR A 319 -27.51 8.18 -13.71
N LYS A 320 -28.55 7.80 -14.44
CA LYS A 320 -29.75 8.63 -14.64
C LYS A 320 -30.89 8.12 -13.75
N VAL A 321 -31.54 9.04 -13.05
CA VAL A 321 -32.81 8.75 -12.36
C VAL A 321 -33.90 8.55 -13.42
N ILE A 322 -34.48 7.35 -13.47
CA ILE A 322 -35.52 6.99 -14.46
C ILE A 322 -36.95 7.10 -13.91
N ALA A 323 -37.11 7.02 -12.59
CA ALA A 323 -38.40 7.10 -11.92
C ALA A 323 -38.20 7.56 -10.47
N GLN A 324 -39.21 8.23 -9.92
CA GLN A 324 -39.29 8.59 -8.51
C GLN A 324 -40.63 8.09 -7.97
N LYS A 325 -40.59 7.35 -6.85
CA LYS A 325 -41.80 7.00 -6.11
C LYS A 325 -42.19 8.21 -5.26
N GLN A 326 -43.44 8.67 -5.36
CA GLN A 326 -43.97 9.65 -4.41
C GLN A 326 -44.11 8.97 -3.03
N GLN A 327 -43.54 9.60 -2.00
CA GLN A 327 -43.69 9.18 -0.60
C GLN A 327 -44.77 9.99 0.08
#